data_AF-A0A7W0XBL7-F1
#
_entry.id   AF-A0A7W0XBL7-F1
#
_cell.length_a   1.000
_cell.length_b   1.000
_cell.length_c   1.000
_cell.angle_alpha   90.00
_cell.angle_beta   90.00
_cell.angle_gamma   90.00
#
_symmetry.space_group_name_H-M   'P 1'
#
loop_
_entity.id
_entity.type
_entity.pdbx_description
1 polymer ?
#
loop_
_entity_poly.entity_id
_entity_poly.type
_entity_poly.pdbx_seq_one_letter_code
_entity_poly.pdbx_strand_id
1 'polypeptide(L)'
;MAKQSRVEHPNREKAGSKAARAITVLLMIATAVLVALITAGGWTVLQGAQPLAFAYVLLYAVMAFYVARWNRGVLPVAAGLSILLAVIAAVSAPGWFARAETGFQDPAISSDMLGLLTVILVPVSLVLVAFALRGFAQKWNVEVEKDHDGYGAYDSGDRGTGPHPAGA
;
A
#
# COMPACT_ATOMS: atom_id res chain seq x y z
N MET A 1 -27.72 -3.59 32.77
CA MET A 1 -27.67 -3.81 31.31
C MET A 1 -26.31 -3.33 30.83
N ALA A 2 -25.48 -4.23 30.27
CA ALA A 2 -24.16 -3.86 29.78
C ALA A 2 -24.31 -3.06 28.47
N LYS A 3 -23.78 -1.84 28.48
CA LYS A 3 -23.72 -0.93 27.33
C LYS A 3 -22.86 -1.60 26.25
N GLN A 4 -23.44 -1.90 25.09
CA GLN A 4 -22.69 -2.44 23.95
C GLN A 4 -22.09 -1.25 23.17
N SER A 5 -20.82 -0.92 23.44
CA SER A 5 -20.06 -0.02 22.59
C SER A 5 -19.58 -0.77 21.34
N ARG A 6 -19.84 -0.23 20.15
CA ARG A 6 -19.33 -0.79 18.89
C ARG A 6 -18.09 -0.01 18.47
N VAL A 7 -16.97 -0.73 18.29
CA VAL A 7 -15.74 -0.17 17.72
C VAL A 7 -15.90 -0.08 16.19
N GLU A 8 -15.84 1.14 15.65
CA GLU A 8 -15.87 1.39 14.20
C GLU A 8 -14.55 2.03 13.73
N HIS A 9 -14.12 1.70 12.50
CA HIS A 9 -12.96 2.31 11.83
C HIS A 9 -13.42 3.26 10.73
N PRO A 10 -13.88 4.49 11.04
CA PRO A 10 -14.54 5.37 10.07
C PRO A 10 -13.67 5.72 8.86
N ASN A 11 -12.34 5.75 9.02
CA ASN A 11 -11.43 6.02 7.91
C ASN A 11 -11.35 4.87 6.89
N ARG A 12 -11.65 3.63 7.28
CA ARG A 12 -11.64 2.48 6.35
C ARG A 12 -12.85 2.46 5.42
N GLU A 13 -13.92 3.13 5.81
CA GLU A 13 -15.17 3.17 5.05
C GLU A 13 -15.12 4.18 3.90
N LYS A 14 -14.29 5.23 4.04
CA LYS A 14 -14.11 6.28 3.05
C LYS A 14 -13.65 5.70 1.71
N ALA A 15 -14.31 6.12 0.63
CA ALA A 15 -13.96 5.73 -0.74
C ALA A 15 -12.48 6.05 -1.06
N GLY A 16 -11.98 7.22 -0.63
CA GLY A 16 -10.59 7.62 -0.82
C GLY A 16 -9.57 6.70 -0.13
N SER A 17 -9.93 6.08 0.99
CA SER A 17 -9.04 5.14 1.70
C SER A 17 -9.07 3.75 1.11
N LYS A 18 -10.24 3.28 0.65
CA LYS A 18 -10.35 2.03 -0.13
C LYS A 18 -9.56 2.13 -1.44
N ALA A 19 -9.67 3.26 -2.15
CA ALA A 19 -8.93 3.52 -3.37
C ALA A 19 -7.41 3.59 -3.13
N ALA A 20 -6.97 4.38 -2.14
CA ALA A 20 -5.55 4.48 -1.80
C ALA A 20 -4.96 3.10 -1.43
N ARG A 21 -5.69 2.30 -0.65
CA ARG A 21 -5.30 0.91 -0.33
C ARG A 21 -5.18 0.07 -1.60
N ALA A 22 -6.20 0.05 -2.46
CA ALA A 22 -6.20 -0.76 -3.67
C ALA A 22 -5.04 -0.41 -4.60
N ILE A 23 -4.79 0.90 -4.83
CA ILE A 23 -3.68 1.38 -5.64
C ILE A 23 -2.33 0.99 -5.02
N THR A 24 -2.18 1.15 -3.71
CA THR A 24 -0.93 0.78 -3.01
C THR A 24 -0.66 -0.72 -3.14
N VAL A 25 -1.67 -1.57 -2.94
CA VAL A 25 -1.55 -3.03 -3.11
C VAL A 25 -1.17 -3.38 -4.55
N LEU A 26 -1.83 -2.78 -5.53
CA LEU A 26 -1.52 -2.99 -6.95
C LEU A 26 -0.07 -2.63 -7.28
N LEU A 27 0.40 -1.48 -6.79
CA LEU A 27 1.76 -1.02 -6.99
C LEU A 27 2.79 -1.96 -6.34
N MET A 28 2.54 -2.45 -5.13
CA MET A 28 3.41 -3.44 -4.48
C MET A 28 3.51 -4.74 -5.28
N ILE A 29 2.38 -5.23 -5.81
CA ILE A 29 2.37 -6.42 -6.67
C ILE A 29 3.12 -6.14 -7.97
N ALA A 30 2.90 -4.99 -8.60
CA ALA A 30 3.61 -4.60 -9.81
C ALA A 30 5.13 -4.52 -9.58
N THR A 31 5.57 -3.93 -8.46
CA THR A 31 6.98 -3.93 -8.05
C THR A 31 7.52 -5.35 -7.88
N ALA A 32 6.80 -6.24 -7.17
CA ALA A 32 7.22 -7.62 -6.98
C ALA A 32 7.35 -8.39 -8.31
N VAL A 33 6.39 -8.21 -9.22
CA VAL A 33 6.41 -8.82 -10.55
C VAL A 33 7.57 -8.30 -11.39
N LEU A 34 7.81 -6.98 -11.41
CA LEU A 34 8.93 -6.41 -12.14
C LEU A 34 10.27 -6.96 -11.64
N VAL A 35 10.49 -6.99 -10.32
CA VAL A 35 11.70 -7.56 -9.74
C VAL A 35 11.82 -9.05 -10.07
N ALA A 36 10.72 -9.81 -10.04
CA ALA A 36 10.72 -11.23 -10.39
C ALA A 36 11.10 -11.45 -11.86
N LEU A 37 10.56 -10.65 -12.79
CA LEU A 37 10.90 -10.73 -14.22
C LEU A 37 12.37 -10.39 -14.48
N ILE A 38 12.88 -9.33 -13.86
CA ILE A 38 14.31 -8.96 -13.97
C ILE A 38 15.19 -10.08 -13.41
N THR A 39 14.82 -10.64 -12.26
CA THR A 39 15.59 -11.70 -11.58
C THR A 39 15.60 -13.00 -12.38
N ALA A 40 14.44 -13.42 -12.89
CA ALA A 40 14.31 -14.63 -13.69
C ALA A 40 14.99 -14.47 -15.05
N GLY A 41 14.83 -13.32 -15.72
CA GLY A 41 15.45 -13.06 -17.00
C GLY A 41 16.97 -12.92 -16.92
N GLY A 42 17.50 -12.33 -15.84
CA GLY A 42 18.92 -12.15 -15.60
C GLY A 42 19.61 -13.29 -14.84
N TRP A 43 18.91 -14.40 -14.56
CA TRP A 43 19.30 -15.39 -13.54
C TRP A 43 20.75 -15.85 -13.65
N THR A 44 21.21 -16.19 -14.85
CA THR A 44 22.54 -16.73 -15.12
C THR A 44 23.66 -15.72 -14.97
N VAL A 45 23.35 -14.42 -15.01
CA VAL A 45 24.34 -13.33 -15.07
C VAL A 45 24.29 -12.38 -13.87
N LEU A 46 23.38 -12.61 -12.91
CA LEU A 46 23.17 -11.78 -11.71
C LEU A 46 24.27 -11.89 -10.64
N GLN A 47 25.36 -12.65 -10.85
CA GLN A 47 26.57 -12.69 -10.01
C GLN A 47 26.30 -12.72 -8.48
N GLY A 48 25.38 -13.58 -8.04
CA GLY A 48 25.04 -13.73 -6.62
C GLY A 48 24.04 -12.72 -6.05
N ALA A 49 23.53 -11.78 -6.85
CA ALA A 49 22.45 -10.88 -6.46
C ALA A 49 21.07 -11.56 -6.41
N GLN A 50 20.95 -12.80 -6.90
CA GLN A 50 19.67 -13.52 -7.02
C GLN A 50 18.93 -13.64 -5.66
N PRO A 51 19.58 -14.04 -4.54
CA PRO A 51 18.88 -14.19 -3.26
C PRO A 51 18.32 -12.87 -2.74
N LEU A 52 19.07 -11.77 -2.92
CA LEU A 52 18.64 -10.44 -2.51
C LEU A 52 17.42 -9.98 -3.34
N ALA A 53 17.48 -10.14 -4.66
CA ALA A 53 16.38 -9.77 -5.53
C ALA A 53 15.12 -10.60 -5.24
N PHE A 54 15.28 -11.90 -5.00
CA PHE A 54 14.18 -12.77 -4.60
C PHE A 54 13.58 -12.39 -3.24
N ALA A 55 14.41 -11.98 -2.27
CA ALA A 55 13.93 -11.47 -0.99
C ALA A 55 13.05 -10.21 -1.16
N TYR A 56 13.40 -9.30 -2.07
CA TYR A 56 12.55 -8.16 -2.40
C TYR A 56 11.19 -8.58 -2.97
N VAL A 57 11.14 -9.57 -3.86
CA VAL A 57 9.86 -10.10 -4.40
C VAL A 57 8.95 -10.57 -3.27
N LEU A 58 9.47 -11.42 -2.38
CA LEU A 58 8.71 -11.95 -1.26
C LEU A 58 8.26 -10.85 -0.30
N LEU A 59 9.16 -9.91 0.02
CA LEU A 59 8.88 -8.84 0.94
C LEU A 59 7.77 -7.92 0.41
N TYR A 60 7.79 -7.55 -0.87
CA TYR A 60 6.72 -6.75 -1.46
C TYR A 60 5.39 -7.51 -1.53
N ALA A 61 5.40 -8.81 -1.84
CA ALA A 61 4.20 -9.64 -1.85
C ALA A 61 3.58 -9.75 -0.43
N VAL A 62 4.40 -9.95 0.60
CA VAL A 62 3.96 -10.03 2.00
C VAL A 62 3.43 -8.69 2.49
N MET A 63 4.10 -7.57 2.18
CA MET A 63 3.60 -6.25 2.52
C MET A 63 2.27 -5.95 1.81
N ALA A 64 2.13 -6.31 0.53
CA ALA A 64 0.88 -6.13 -0.22
C ALA A 64 -0.29 -6.83 0.48
N PHE A 65 -0.07 -8.05 0.96
CA PHE A 65 -1.04 -8.80 1.73
C PHE A 65 -1.42 -8.12 3.05
N TYR A 66 -0.45 -7.59 3.80
CA TYR A 66 -0.72 -6.85 5.04
C TYR A 66 -1.46 -5.54 4.79
N VAL A 67 -1.12 -4.79 3.74
CA VAL A 67 -1.85 -3.57 3.34
C VAL A 67 -3.29 -3.90 2.94
N ALA A 68 -3.50 -4.99 2.19
CA ALA A 68 -4.84 -5.46 1.83
C ALA A 68 -5.71 -5.74 3.06
N ARG A 69 -5.08 -6.20 4.15
CA ARG A 69 -5.69 -6.42 5.47
C ARG A 69 -5.74 -5.18 6.39
N TRP A 70 -5.61 -3.98 5.82
CA TRP A 70 -5.66 -2.70 6.55
C TRP A 70 -4.53 -2.49 7.56
N ASN A 71 -3.41 -3.20 7.44
CA ASN A 71 -2.24 -2.94 8.27
C ASN A 71 -1.52 -1.67 7.81
N ARG A 72 -1.60 -0.60 8.61
CA ARG A 72 -0.94 0.69 8.32
C ARG A 72 0.57 0.66 8.55
N GLY A 73 1.04 -0.17 9.49
CA GLY A 73 2.43 -0.13 9.96
C GLY A 73 3.46 -0.42 8.87
N VAL A 74 3.08 -1.21 7.86
CA VAL A 74 3.95 -1.57 6.74
C VAL A 74 4.10 -0.48 5.68
N LEU A 75 3.23 0.53 5.65
CA LEU A 75 3.27 1.60 4.63
C LEU A 75 4.57 2.44 4.67
N PRO A 76 5.04 2.96 5.82
CA PRO A 76 6.30 3.70 5.87
C PRO A 76 7.51 2.81 5.57
N VAL A 77 7.47 1.52 5.97
CA VAL A 77 8.53 0.55 5.64
C VAL A 77 8.59 0.33 4.13
N ALA A 78 7.45 0.13 3.49
CA ALA A 78 7.35 -0.01 2.04
C ALA A 78 7.87 1.22 1.31
N ALA A 79 7.55 2.43 1.78
CA ALA A 79 8.07 3.66 1.20
C ALA A 79 9.60 3.72 1.27
N GLY A 80 10.20 3.43 2.43
CA GLY A 80 11.66 3.40 2.58
C GLY A 80 12.34 2.38 1.67
N LEU A 81 11.80 1.16 1.61
CA LEU A 81 12.33 0.11 0.74
C LEU A 81 12.15 0.44 -0.74
N SER A 82 11.07 1.11 -1.12
CA SER A 82 10.86 1.57 -2.50
C SER A 82 11.85 2.64 -2.92
N ILE A 83 12.24 3.54 -2.01
CA ILE A 83 13.32 4.50 -2.29
C ILE A 83 14.64 3.76 -2.51
N LEU A 84 14.99 2.81 -1.63
CA LEU A 84 16.22 2.03 -1.77
C LEU A 84 16.23 1.24 -3.09
N LEU A 85 15.13 0.58 -3.43
CA LEU A 85 14.99 -0.18 -4.67
C LEU A 85 15.06 0.73 -5.90
N ALA A 86 14.46 1.92 -5.87
CA ALA A 86 14.53 2.90 -6.96
C ALA A 86 15.97 3.34 -7.22
N VAL A 87 16.76 3.60 -6.18
CA VAL A 87 18.18 3.96 -6.30
C VAL A 87 18.99 2.81 -6.89
N ILE A 88 18.82 1.58 -6.37
CA ILE A 88 19.50 0.39 -6.89
C ILE A 88 19.17 0.18 -8.37
N ALA A 89 17.90 0.29 -8.75
CA ALA A 89 17.45 0.15 -10.13
C ALA A 89 18.06 1.24 -11.03
N ALA A 90 18.04 2.50 -10.59
CA ALA A 90 18.58 3.61 -11.37
C ALA A 90 20.08 3.45 -11.67
N VAL A 91 20.87 2.98 -10.70
CA VAL A 91 22.32 2.74 -10.89
C VAL A 91 22.58 1.46 -11.69
N SER A 92 21.70 0.46 -11.59
CA SER A 92 21.86 -0.83 -12.30
C SER A 92 21.47 -0.75 -13.79
N ALA A 93 20.52 0.10 -14.16
CA ALA A 93 19.97 0.17 -15.52
C ALA A 93 21.04 0.35 -16.62
N PRO A 94 22.03 1.27 -16.50
CA PRO A 94 23.08 1.41 -17.51
C PRO A 94 23.89 0.12 -17.72
N GLY A 95 24.10 -0.67 -16.67
CA GLY A 95 24.85 -1.93 -16.73
C GLY A 95 24.15 -3.01 -17.56
N TRP A 96 22.82 -2.96 -17.69
CA TRP A 96 22.08 -3.84 -18.60
C TRP A 96 22.25 -3.44 -20.05
N PHE A 97 22.16 -2.15 -20.37
CA PHE A 97 22.34 -1.66 -21.74
C PHE A 97 23.79 -1.86 -22.22
N ALA A 98 24.79 -1.68 -21.35
CA ALA A 98 26.19 -1.97 -21.68
C ALA A 98 26.43 -3.46 -22.02
N ARG A 99 25.58 -4.35 -21.48
CA ARG A 99 25.62 -5.80 -21.76
C ARG A 99 25.00 -6.20 -23.10
N ALA A 100 24.41 -5.25 -23.85
CA ALA A 100 23.90 -5.52 -25.20
C ALA A 100 25.03 -5.63 -26.25
N GLU A 101 26.26 -5.30 -25.86
CA GLU A 101 27.45 -5.44 -26.70
C GLU A 101 27.91 -6.90 -26.84
N THR A 102 28.71 -7.17 -27.88
CA THR A 102 29.24 -8.50 -28.15
C THR A 102 30.29 -8.91 -27.10
N GLY A 103 30.33 -10.21 -26.76
CA GLY A 103 31.30 -10.76 -25.80
C GLY A 103 30.77 -10.92 -24.37
N PHE A 104 29.53 -10.51 -24.09
CA PHE A 104 28.83 -10.86 -22.86
C PHE A 104 28.05 -12.17 -23.00
N GLN A 105 27.86 -12.86 -21.88
CA GLN A 105 26.97 -14.01 -21.82
C GLN A 105 25.52 -13.54 -21.90
N ASP A 106 24.74 -14.16 -22.79
CA ASP A 106 23.33 -13.81 -22.98
C ASP A 106 22.46 -14.23 -21.78
N PRO A 107 21.64 -13.33 -21.24
CA PRO A 107 20.58 -13.67 -20.30
C PRO A 107 19.41 -14.38 -21.00
N ALA A 108 18.47 -14.90 -20.21
CA ALA A 108 17.27 -15.56 -20.74
C ALA A 108 16.32 -14.59 -21.45
N ILE A 109 16.35 -13.31 -21.05
CA ILE A 109 15.66 -12.19 -21.70
C ILE A 109 16.73 -11.23 -22.19
N SER A 110 16.54 -10.58 -23.35
CA SER A 110 17.54 -9.65 -23.89
C SER A 110 17.95 -8.57 -22.89
N SER A 111 19.24 -8.22 -22.89
CA SER A 111 19.81 -7.23 -21.98
C SER A 111 19.10 -5.87 -22.08
N ASP A 112 18.71 -5.45 -23.28
CA ASP A 112 17.94 -4.20 -23.49
C ASP A 112 16.56 -4.23 -22.82
N MET A 113 15.87 -5.38 -22.90
CA MET A 113 14.57 -5.54 -22.24
C MET A 113 14.74 -5.55 -20.72
N LEU A 114 15.77 -6.21 -20.19
CA LEU A 114 16.09 -6.16 -18.76
C LEU A 114 16.44 -4.73 -18.30
N GLY A 115 17.17 -3.99 -19.12
CA GLY A 115 17.45 -2.57 -18.91
C GLY A 115 16.18 -1.74 -18.87
N LEU A 116 15.28 -1.92 -19.85
CA LEU A 116 13.99 -1.24 -19.89
C LEU A 116 13.11 -1.54 -18.67
N LEU A 117 12.98 -2.81 -18.29
CA LEU A 117 12.24 -3.22 -17.09
C LEU A 117 12.83 -2.58 -15.82
N THR A 118 14.16 -2.51 -15.72
CA THR A 118 14.87 -1.86 -14.62
C THR A 118 14.62 -0.35 -14.59
N VAL A 119 14.57 0.31 -15.75
CA VAL A 119 14.22 1.73 -15.85
C VAL A 119 12.77 1.97 -15.42
N ILE A 120 11.82 1.12 -15.85
CA ILE A 120 10.40 1.20 -15.45
C ILE A 120 10.21 0.98 -13.94
N LEU A 121 11.05 0.16 -13.32
CA LEU A 121 11.00 -0.08 -11.88
C LEU A 121 11.21 1.20 -11.05
N VAL A 122 11.97 2.17 -11.56
CA VAL A 122 12.24 3.46 -10.90
C VAL A 122 10.95 4.28 -10.70
N PRO A 123 10.21 4.71 -11.76
CA PRO A 123 8.99 5.47 -11.59
C PRO A 123 7.90 4.69 -10.85
N VAL A 124 7.77 3.37 -11.06
CA VAL A 124 6.81 2.55 -10.30
C VAL A 124 7.10 2.61 -8.80
N SER A 125 8.37 2.54 -8.41
CA SER A 125 8.79 2.66 -7.01
C SER A 125 8.49 4.03 -6.44
N LEU A 126 8.72 5.11 -7.19
CA LEU A 126 8.43 6.49 -6.75
C LEU A 126 6.91 6.73 -6.59
N VAL A 127 6.10 6.20 -7.51
CA VAL A 127 4.64 6.26 -7.40
C VAL A 127 4.16 5.47 -6.18
N LEU A 128 4.75 4.30 -5.91
CA LEU A 128 4.47 3.51 -4.70
C LEU A 128 4.80 4.31 -3.42
N VAL A 129 5.92 5.01 -3.36
CA VAL A 129 6.26 5.89 -2.23
C VAL A 129 5.17 6.93 -1.99
N ALA A 130 4.74 7.64 -3.04
CA ALA A 130 3.71 8.68 -2.93
C ALA A 130 2.40 8.12 -2.37
N PHE A 131 1.94 6.96 -2.87
CA PHE A 131 0.71 6.33 -2.41
C PHE A 131 0.83 5.72 -1.01
N ALA A 132 1.98 5.15 -0.65
CA ALA A 132 2.23 4.61 0.68
C ALA A 132 2.20 5.73 1.74
N LEU A 133 2.86 6.86 1.49
CA LEU A 133 2.83 8.02 2.38
C LEU A 133 1.44 8.64 2.48
N ARG A 134 0.72 8.74 1.35
CA ARG A 134 -0.69 9.19 1.33
C ARG A 134 -1.59 8.27 2.15
N GLY A 135 -1.46 6.95 2.00
CA GLY A 135 -2.22 5.97 2.77
C GLY A 135 -1.90 6.04 4.27
N PHE A 136 -0.64 6.25 4.62
CA PHE A 136 -0.22 6.39 6.02
C PHE A 136 -0.83 7.63 6.70
N ALA A 137 -0.89 8.74 5.97
CA ALA A 137 -1.48 10.01 6.42
C ALA A 137 -3.01 9.92 6.62
N GLN A 138 -3.69 8.92 6.06
CA GLN A 138 -5.14 8.72 6.21
C GLN A 138 -5.55 8.07 7.54
N LYS A 139 -4.61 7.73 8.43
CA LYS A 139 -4.87 7.26 9.81
C LYS A 139 -5.89 6.09 9.87
N TRP A 140 -5.62 5.00 9.15
CA TRP A 140 -6.49 3.80 9.11
C TRP A 140 -6.65 3.04 10.43
N ASN A 141 -5.84 3.39 11.43
CA ASN A 141 -5.85 2.80 12.78
C ASN A 141 -6.77 3.53 13.77
N VAL A 142 -7.41 4.63 13.35
CA VAL A 142 -8.32 5.36 14.23
C VAL A 142 -9.58 4.54 14.43
N GLU A 143 -9.84 4.21 15.68
CA GLU A 143 -10.99 3.50 16.20
C GLU A 143 -11.86 4.51 16.95
N VAL A 144 -13.15 4.52 16.66
CA VAL A 144 -14.13 5.34 17.38
C VAL A 144 -15.17 4.42 17.97
N GLU A 145 -15.39 4.52 19.27
CA GLU A 145 -16.49 3.84 19.95
C GLU A 145 -17.77 4.65 19.74
N LYS A 146 -18.81 4.01 19.20
CA LYS A 146 -20.17 4.58 19.24
C LYS A 146 -20.96 3.85 20.32
N ASP A 147 -21.43 4.60 21.31
CA ASP A 147 -22.48 4.16 22.22
C ASP A 147 -23.81 4.10 21.44
N HIS A 148 -24.59 3.04 21.65
CA HIS A 148 -25.86 2.79 20.94
C HIS A 148 -27.02 3.70 21.39
N ASP A 149 -26.75 4.71 22.24
CA ASP A 149 -27.76 5.48 22.95
C ASP A 149 -27.87 6.90 22.37
N GLY A 150 -28.72 7.09 21.35
CA GLY A 150 -28.95 8.44 20.81
C GLY A 150 -29.97 8.61 19.68
N TYR A 151 -30.67 7.55 19.24
CA TYR A 151 -31.60 7.63 18.12
C TYR A 151 -33.05 7.21 18.44
N GLY A 152 -33.48 7.27 19.70
CA GLY A 152 -34.81 6.79 20.11
C GLY A 152 -35.61 7.63 21.12
N ALA A 153 -35.18 8.85 21.48
CA ALA A 153 -35.84 9.63 22.54
C ALA A 153 -36.52 10.94 22.07
N TYR A 154 -36.66 11.16 20.75
CA TYR A 154 -37.32 12.36 20.20
C TYR A 154 -38.67 12.07 19.52
N ASP A 155 -39.29 10.91 19.79
CA ASP A 155 -40.64 10.60 19.28
C ASP A 155 -41.47 9.80 20.29
N SER A 156 -41.61 10.34 21.51
CA SER A 156 -42.67 9.88 22.39
C SER A 156 -43.17 11.02 23.28
N GLY A 157 -44.21 11.67 22.76
CA GLY A 157 -45.36 12.09 23.56
C GLY A 157 -45.10 13.08 24.68
N ASP A 158 -45.00 14.37 24.35
CA ASP A 158 -45.54 15.41 25.23
C ASP A 158 -46.85 15.97 24.65
N ARG A 159 -47.86 15.09 24.63
CA ARG A 159 -49.26 15.50 24.77
C ARG A 159 -49.57 15.48 26.27
N GLY A 160 -48.95 16.37 27.03
CA GLY A 160 -49.23 16.62 28.44
C GLY A 160 -50.05 17.89 28.60
N THR A 161 -51.37 17.77 28.50
CA THR A 161 -52.32 18.78 28.98
C THR A 161 -52.12 19.03 30.47
N GLY A 162 -51.55 20.19 30.83
CA GLY A 162 -51.47 20.69 32.20
C GLY A 162 -52.10 22.09 32.30
N PRO A 163 -52.98 22.37 33.28
CA PRO A 163 -53.73 23.62 33.35
C PRO A 163 -52.85 24.83 33.71
N HIS A 164 -53.05 25.93 32.98
CA HIS A 164 -52.48 27.25 33.26
C HIS A 164 -53.13 27.84 34.53
N PRO A 165 -52.38 28.16 35.60
CA PRO A 165 -52.91 29.03 36.63
C PRO A 165 -52.86 30.48 36.13
N ALA A 166 -54.02 31.13 36.14
CA ALA A 166 -54.19 32.56 35.99
C ALA A 166 -54.15 33.23 37.38
N GLY A 167 -53.58 34.43 37.44
CA GLY A 167 -53.64 35.33 38.60
C GLY A 167 -52.24 35.81 39.03
N ALA A 168 -52.01 37.08 39.32
CA ALA A 168 -52.84 38.29 39.32
C ALA A 168 -51.88 39.50 39.22
#